data_AF-A0A6A6XGQ1-F1
#
_entry.id   AF-A0A6A6XGQ1-F1
#
_cell.length_a   1.000
_cell.length_b   1.000
_cell.length_c   1.000
_cell.angle_alpha   90.00
_cell.angle_beta   90.00
_cell.angle_gamma   90.00
#
_symmetry.space_group_name_H-M   'P 1'
#
loop_
_entity.id
_entity.type
_entity.pdbx_description
1 polymer ?
#
loop_
_entity_poly.entity_id
_entity_poly.type
_entity_poly.pdbx_seq_one_letter_code
_entity_poly.pdbx_strand_id
1 'polypeptide(L)' 'GEVNVDSKDEHGRTPLLLAAREGHQAVVELLLKTGKVDVEPKDIAGQTPLWYAAQRGDQTVVELL' A
#
# COMPACT_ATOMS: atom_id res chain seq x y z
N GLY A 1 12.12 -10.87 -16.59
CA GLY A 1 12.47 -10.74 -15.17
C GLY A 1 11.19 -10.74 -14.39
N GLU A 2 11.12 -11.51 -13.31
CA GLU A 2 9.96 -11.49 -12.41
C GLU A 2 9.96 -10.19 -11.60
N VAL A 3 8.83 -9.50 -11.58
CA VAL A 3 8.63 -8.30 -10.75
C VAL A 3 8.07 -8.75 -9.41
N ASN A 4 8.76 -8.42 -8.31
CA ASN A 4 8.24 -8.63 -6.97
C ASN A 4 7.37 -7.44 -6.54
N VAL A 5 6.06 -7.66 -6.42
CA VAL A 5 5.06 -6.62 -6.11
C VAL A 5 5.20 -6.07 -4.70
N ASP A 6 5.84 -6.81 -3.79
CA ASP A 6 6.08 -6.43 -2.40
C ASP A 6 7.51 -5.96 -2.15
N SER A 7 8.23 -5.59 -3.21
CA SER A 7 9.58 -5.01 -3.08
C SER A 7 9.54 -3.80 -2.16
N LYS A 8 10.47 -3.74 -1.21
CA LYS A 8 10.56 -2.64 -0.25
C LYS A 8 11.63 -1.64 -0.66
N ASP A 9 11.33 -0.36 -0.49
CA ASP A 9 12.34 0.70 -0.54
C ASP A 9 13.22 0.71 0.73
N GLU A 10 14.16 1.65 0.82
CA GLU A 10 15.06 1.80 1.98
C GLU A 10 14.34 2.11 3.31
N HIS A 11 13.07 2.52 3.25
CA HIS A 11 12.22 2.79 4.42
C HIS A 11 11.27 1.64 4.71
N GLY A 12 11.44 0.49 4.05
CA GLY A 12 10.57 -0.67 4.24
C GLY A 12 9.20 -0.54 3.57
N ARG A 13 8.99 0.47 2.71
CA ARG A 13 7.69 0.74 2.08
C ARG A 13 7.55 -0.08 0.81
N THR A 14 6.43 -0.80 0.70
CA THR A 14 6.01 -1.49 -0.52
C THR A 14 5.30 -0.51 -1.47
N PRO A 15 5.10 -0.87 -2.75
CA PRO A 15 4.24 -0.10 -3.65
C PRO A 15 2.86 0.19 -3.08
N LEU A 16 2.26 -0.76 -2.34
CA LEU A 16 0.96 -0.57 -1.70
C LEU A 16 1.00 0.49 -0.58
N LEU A 17 2.04 0.48 0.27
CA LEU A 17 2.25 1.51 1.29
C LEU A 17 2.37 2.90 0.68
N LEU A 18 3.14 3.04 -0.40
CA LEU A 18 3.31 4.31 -1.11
C LEU A 18 1.99 4.75 -1.76
N ALA A 19 1.25 3.84 -2.42
CA ALA A 19 -0.03 4.17 -3.04
C ALA A 19 -1.07 4.63 -2.00
N ALA A 20 -1.14 3.99 -0.84
CA ALA A 20 -2.05 4.39 0.24
C ALA A 20 -1.63 5.72 0.89
N ARG A 21 -0.32 5.94 1.09
CA ARG A 21 0.23 7.21 1.59
C ARG A 21 -0.02 8.39 0.66
N GLU A 22 0.04 8.19 -0.65
CA GLU A 22 -0.22 9.28 -1.61
C GLU A 22 -1.69 9.37 -2.05
N GLY A 23 -2.53 8.37 -1.72
CA GLY A 23 -3.96 8.36 -2.07
C GLY A 23 -4.21 7.99 -3.52
N HIS A 24 -3.31 7.21 -4.10
CA HIS A 24 -3.42 6.76 -5.48
C HIS A 24 -4.40 5.60 -5.58
N GLN A 25 -5.69 5.88 -5.40
CA GLN A 25 -6.79 4.90 -5.40
C GLN A 25 -6.71 3.89 -6.55
N ALA A 26 -6.54 4.37 -7.80
CA ALA A 26 -6.48 3.49 -8.98
C ALA A 26 -5.27 2.54 -8.93
N VAL A 27 -4.16 2.96 -8.32
CA VAL A 27 -2.97 2.12 -8.13
C VAL A 27 -3.19 1.10 -7.01
N VAL A 28 -3.84 1.50 -5.91
CA VAL A 28 -4.25 0.57 -4.83
C VAL A 28 -5.13 -0.53 -5.41
N GLU A 29 -6.18 -0.18 -6.17
CA GLU A 29 -7.08 -1.16 -6.78
C GLU A 29 -6.34 -2.08 -7.78
N LEU A 30 -5.42 -1.53 -8.59
CA LEU A 30 -4.62 -2.31 -9.53
C LEU A 30 -3.72 -3.33 -8.81
N LEU A 31 -3.06 -2.92 -7.72
CA LEU A 31 -2.19 -3.78 -6.93
C LEU A 31 -2.99 -4.91 -6.26
N LEU A 32 -4.14 -4.59 -5.66
CA LEU A 32 -5.02 -5.59 -5.03
C LEU A 32 -5.55 -6.61 -6.03
N LYS A 33 -5.91 -6.18 -7.25
CA LYS A 33 -6.37 -7.07 -8.33
C LYS A 33 -5.34 -8.10 -8.78
N THR A 34 -4.06 -7.93 -8.45
CA THR A 34 -3.04 -8.95 -8.75
C THR A 34 -3.20 -10.21 -7.91
N GLY A 35 -3.86 -10.12 -6.74
CA GLY A 35 -4.03 -11.23 -5.80
C GLY A 35 -2.73 -11.75 -5.17
N LYS A 36 -1.61 -11.07 -5.39
CA LYS A 36 -0.27 -11.47 -4.93
C LYS A 36 0.34 -10.54 -3.90
N VAL A 37 -0.24 -9.35 -3.73
CA VAL A 37 0.28 -8.29 -2.86
C VAL A 37 0.00 -8.64 -1.39
N ASP A 38 0.98 -8.40 -0.52
CA ASP A 38 0.73 -8.34 0.92
C ASP A 38 -0.07 -7.06 1.22
N VAL A 39 -1.22 -7.22 1.88
CA VAL A 39 -2.14 -6.11 2.19
C VAL A 39 -1.87 -5.45 3.54
N GLU A 40 -1.14 -6.11 4.44
CA GLU A 40 -0.76 -5.56 5.75
C GLU A 40 0.77 -5.37 5.93
N PRO A 41 1.54 -4.95 4.91
CA PRO A 41 2.96 -4.77 5.07
C PRO A 41 3.21 -3.61 6.04
N LYS A 42 4.26 -3.77 6.86
CA LYS A 42 4.74 -2.72 7.76
C LYS A 42 6.00 -2.10 7.19
N ASP A 43 6.06 -0.77 7.21
CA ASP A 43 7.29 -0.02 7.02
C ASP A 43 8.16 -0.03 8.29
N ILE A 44 9.31 0.64 8.26
CA ILE A 44 10.23 0.71 9.41
C ILE A 44 9.61 1.37 10.65
N ALA A 45 8.58 2.20 10.48
CA ALA A 45 7.86 2.85 11.57
C ALA A 45 6.69 2.00 12.07
N GLY A 46 6.47 0.81 11.50
CA GLY A 46 5.37 -0.09 11.84
C GLY A 46 4.03 0.32 11.22
N GLN A 47 4.02 1.27 10.27
CA GLN A 47 2.82 1.79 9.65
C GLN A 47 2.37 0.87 8.51
N THR A 48 1.06 0.66 8.40
CA THR A 48 0.41 -0.17 7.36
C THR A 48 -0.22 0.71 6.28
N PRO A 49 -0.61 0.16 5.12
CA PRO A 49 -1.36 0.91 4.12
C PRO A 49 -2.63 1.55 4.72
N LEU A 50 -3.37 0.81 5.55
CA LEU A 50 -4.57 1.30 6.23
C LEU A 50 -4.26 2.45 7.19
N TRP A 51 -3.13 2.40 7.91
CA TRP A 51 -2.70 3.50 8.78
C TRP A 51 -2.51 4.79 8.00
N TYR A 52 -1.85 4.71 6.84
CA TYR A 52 -1.62 5.87 5.97
C TYR A 52 -2.93 6.43 5.38
N ALA A 53 -3.81 5.54 4.92
CA ALA A 53 -5.12 5.93 4.38
C ALA A 53 -5.98 6.63 5.45
N ALA A 54 -6.02 6.05 6.66
CA ALA A 54 -6.74 6.63 7.80
C ALA A 54 -6.14 7.96 8.27
N GLN A 55 -4.80 8.08 8.34
CA GLN A 55 -4.12 9.33 8.68
C GLN A 55 -4.52 10.48 7.74
N ARG A 56 -4.71 10.17 6.46
CA ARG A 56 -5.08 11.16 5.43
C ARG A 56 -6.58 11.44 5.39
N GLY A 57 -7.40 10.62 6.06
CA GLY A 57 -8.86 10.68 5.93
C GLY A 57 -9.36 10.22 4.56
N ASP A 58 -8.59 9.40 3.85
CA ASP A 58 -8.91 8.91 2.50
C ASP A 58 -9.89 7.73 2.59
N GLN A 59 -11.19 8.06 2.71
CA GLN A 59 -12.26 7.08 2.88
C GLN A 59 -12.26 6.01 1.78
N THR A 60 -11.98 6.42 0.54
CA THR A 60 -12.01 5.49 -0.59
C THR A 60 -10.87 4.49 -0.54
N VAL A 61 -9.66 4.92 -0.15
CA VAL A 61 -8.56 3.97 0.05
C VAL A 61 -8.77 3.09 1.28
N VAL A 62 -9.40 3.61 2.35
CA VAL A 62 -9.81 2.81 3.51
C VAL A 62 -10.80 1.73 3.14
N GLU A 63 -11.75 1.99 2.24
CA GLU A 63 -12.71 0.97 1.78
C GLU A 63 -12.09 -0.08 0.85
N LEU A 64 -10.98 0.24 0.18
CA LEU A 64 -10.27 -0.69 -0.69
C LEU A 64 -9.35 -1.67 0.06
N LEU A 65 -8.80 -1.24 1.21
CA LEU A 65 -7.80 -1.98 2.00
C LEU A 65 -8.45 -2.79 3.12
#